data_AF-A0A8H4KXN7-F1
#
_entry.id   AF-A0A8H4KXN7-F1
#
_cell.length_a   1.000
_cell.length_b   1.000
_cell.length_c   1.000
_cell.angle_alpha   90.00
_cell.angle_beta   90.00
_cell.angle_gamma   90.00
#
_symmetry.space_group_name_H-M   'P 1'
#
loop_
_entity.id
_entity.type
_entity.pdbx_description
1 polymer ?
#
loop_
_entity_poly.entity_id
_entity_poly.type
_entity_poly.pdbx_seq_one_letter_code
_entity_poly.pdbx_strand_id
1 'polypeptide(L)'
;PHTGETETAPDGTLSTPPSLNIGLWGWGPADPEEFVAKNRALEDKLVELGGLKWLYAHTYYDENEFWKLYDRSWYDALREKYHADTLPTVHDKVKVDVEARKEERQKWKRSLKSKPPLGGLYGILKGIQSKDYMLHRHAEWKFKDQK
;
A
#
# COMPACT_ATOMS: atom_id res chain seq x y z
N PRO A 1 -3.38 5.85 16.61
CA PRO A 1 -2.29 6.43 17.41
C PRO A 1 -1.98 5.49 18.57
N HIS A 2 -0.71 5.14 18.77
CA HIS A 2 -0.27 4.33 19.92
C HIS A 2 -0.38 5.11 21.24
N THR A 3 -1.18 6.17 21.30
CA THR A 3 -1.37 6.90 22.54
C THR A 3 -1.92 5.97 23.61
N GLY A 4 -2.74 4.98 23.25
CA GLY A 4 -3.31 4.04 24.23
C GLY A 4 -4.01 4.78 25.37
N GLU A 5 -4.37 6.05 25.12
CA GLU A 5 -4.89 6.99 26.09
C GLU A 5 -6.31 6.55 26.36
N THR A 6 -6.44 5.75 27.40
CA THR A 6 -7.71 5.45 28.03
C THR A 6 -7.83 6.36 29.24
N GLU A 7 -8.84 7.20 29.25
CA GLU A 7 -9.21 7.94 30.44
C GLU A 7 -9.98 7.01 31.36
N THR A 8 -9.54 6.89 32.61
CA THR A 8 -10.29 6.15 33.63
C THR A 8 -11.35 7.10 34.20
N ALA A 9 -12.62 6.82 33.92
CA ALA A 9 -13.72 7.54 34.52
C ALA A 9 -13.77 7.28 36.05
N PRO A 10 -14.43 8.15 36.84
CA PRO A 10 -14.51 8.00 38.30
C PRO A 10 -15.14 6.68 38.79
N ASP A 11 -15.88 5.98 37.91
CA ASP A 11 -16.51 4.69 38.16
C ASP A 11 -15.61 3.49 37.79
N GLY A 12 -14.36 3.75 37.37
CA GLY A 12 -13.39 2.72 36.98
C GLY A 12 -13.53 2.24 35.54
N THR A 13 -14.43 2.81 34.73
CA THR A 13 -14.54 2.46 33.32
C THR A 13 -13.45 3.13 32.48
N LEU A 14 -12.89 2.38 31.51
CA LEU A 14 -11.92 2.90 30.56
C LEU A 14 -12.67 3.52 29.37
N SER A 15 -12.55 4.84 29.21
CA SER A 15 -13.10 5.58 28.08
C SER A 15 -11.98 5.90 27.09
N THR A 16 -12.20 5.62 25.81
CA THR A 16 -11.27 6.03 24.75
C THR A 16 -11.77 7.36 24.16
N PRO A 17 -10.89 8.36 23.97
CA PRO A 17 -11.26 9.58 23.27
C PRO A 17 -11.86 9.27 21.90
N PRO A 18 -12.87 10.04 21.45
CA PRO A 18 -13.43 9.87 20.11
C PRO A 18 -12.33 10.06 19.05
N SER A 19 -12.29 9.17 18.07
CA SER A 19 -11.34 9.24 16.95
C SER A 19 -12.04 9.64 15.66
N LEU A 20 -11.35 10.42 14.83
CA LEU A 20 -11.81 10.83 13.50
C LEU A 20 -10.97 10.13 12.43
N ASN A 21 -11.62 9.45 11.49
CA ASN A 21 -10.98 8.89 10.31
C ASN A 21 -11.31 9.75 9.09
N ILE A 22 -10.29 10.10 8.30
CA ILE A 22 -10.43 10.89 7.08
C ILE A 22 -9.85 10.10 5.92
N GLY A 23 -10.70 9.80 4.94
CA GLY A 23 -10.29 9.18 3.67
C GLY A 23 -10.09 10.23 2.59
N LEU A 24 -8.93 10.22 1.93
CA LEU A 24 -8.63 11.08 0.79
C LEU A 24 -8.53 10.22 -0.47
N TRP A 25 -9.40 10.51 -1.45
CA TRP A 25 -9.50 9.76 -2.70
C TRP A 25 -9.63 10.70 -3.89
N GLY A 26 -8.89 10.43 -4.95
CA GLY A 26 -8.96 11.21 -6.18
C GLY A 26 -7.73 11.06 -7.05
N TRP A 27 -7.76 11.76 -8.19
CA TRP A 27 -6.61 11.87 -9.09
C TRP A 27 -5.63 12.87 -8.49
N GLY A 28 -4.39 12.44 -8.26
CA GLY A 28 -3.31 13.35 -7.88
C GLY A 28 -2.67 14.04 -9.10
N PRO A 29 -1.65 14.89 -8.85
CA PRO A 29 -0.88 15.52 -9.91
C PRO A 29 -0.34 14.51 -10.94
N ALA A 30 -0.36 14.91 -12.22
CA ALA A 30 0.18 14.07 -13.30
C ALA A 30 1.72 14.00 -13.25
N ASP A 31 2.35 15.00 -12.64
CA ASP A 31 3.78 15.02 -12.38
C ASP A 31 4.12 14.14 -11.17
N PRO A 32 5.00 13.13 -11.31
CA PRO A 32 5.35 12.23 -10.22
C PRO A 32 6.03 12.92 -9.04
N GLU A 33 6.84 13.96 -9.27
CA GLU A 33 7.56 14.64 -8.19
C GLU A 33 6.60 15.49 -7.37
N GLU A 34 5.69 16.20 -8.03
CA GLU A 34 4.59 16.90 -7.37
C GLU A 34 3.68 15.93 -6.59
N PHE A 35 3.37 14.76 -7.16
CA PHE A 35 2.57 13.74 -6.48
C PHE A 35 3.23 13.28 -5.16
N VAL A 36 4.54 13.00 -5.19
CA VAL A 36 5.32 12.63 -4.00
C VAL A 36 5.35 13.78 -3.00
N ALA A 37 5.62 15.01 -3.46
CA ALA A 37 5.68 16.18 -2.59
C ALA A 37 4.35 16.46 -1.87
N LYS A 38 3.21 16.30 -2.55
CA LYS A 38 1.88 16.44 -1.93
C LYS A 38 1.61 15.37 -0.88
N ASN A 39 2.01 14.12 -1.14
CA ASN A 39 1.84 13.04 -0.16
C ASN A 39 2.74 13.24 1.07
N ARG A 40 3.98 13.70 0.87
CA ARG A 40 4.91 14.09 1.95
C ARG A 40 4.31 15.21 2.80
N ALA A 41 3.83 16.29 2.18
CA ALA A 41 3.21 17.40 2.91
C ALA A 41 1.97 16.97 3.71
N LEU A 42 1.17 16.05 3.16
CA LEU A 42 0.03 15.47 3.86
C LEU A 42 0.49 14.65 5.08
N GLU A 43 1.51 13.83 4.90
CA GLU A 43 2.13 13.01 5.94
C GLU A 43 2.73 13.86 7.06
N ASP A 44 3.44 14.94 6.72
CA ASP A 44 4.00 15.90 7.66
C ASP A 44 2.90 16.61 8.46
N LYS A 45 1.82 17.04 7.79
CA LYS A 45 0.68 17.67 8.47
C LYS A 45 -0.04 16.71 9.40
N LEU A 46 -0.12 15.44 9.02
CA LEU A 46 -0.72 14.41 9.86
C LEU A 46 0.08 14.20 11.15
N VAL A 47 1.42 14.19 11.06
CA VAL A 47 2.31 14.11 12.22
C VAL A 47 2.20 15.37 13.09
N GLU A 48 2.13 16.56 12.50
CA GLU A 48 1.92 17.83 13.23
C GLU A 48 0.65 17.80 14.08
N LEU A 49 -0.41 17.16 13.56
CA LEU A 49 -1.70 17.01 14.26
C LEU A 49 -1.75 15.83 15.23
N GLY A 50 -0.64 15.11 15.45
CA GLY A 50 -0.60 13.91 16.28
C GLY A 50 -1.38 12.71 15.70
N GLY A 51 -1.71 12.77 14.42
CA GLY A 51 -2.42 11.72 13.71
C GLY A 51 -1.48 10.60 13.25
N LEU A 52 -2.08 9.47 12.84
CA LEU A 52 -1.35 8.38 12.21
C LEU A 52 -1.98 8.01 10.88
N LYS A 53 -1.12 7.69 9.92
CA LYS A 53 -1.56 7.18 8.63
C LYS A 53 -1.96 5.71 8.76
N TRP A 54 -3.07 5.35 8.12
CA TRP A 54 -3.44 3.95 7.99
C TRP A 54 -2.60 3.29 6.89
N LEU A 55 -1.99 2.15 7.23
CA LEU A 55 -1.07 1.39 6.37
C LEU A 55 -1.77 0.61 5.23
N TYR A 56 -3.02 0.92 4.96
CA TYR A 56 -3.69 0.53 3.73
C TYR A 56 -3.17 1.32 2.53
N ALA A 57 -2.78 2.58 2.75
CA ALA A 57 -2.20 3.43 1.71
C ALA A 57 -0.67 3.32 1.70
N HIS A 58 -0.09 3.54 0.52
CA HIS A 58 1.34 3.76 0.37
C HIS A 58 1.85 4.86 1.30
N THR A 59 3.05 4.68 1.86
CA THR A 59 3.73 5.72 2.64
C THR A 59 4.96 6.27 1.94
N TYR A 60 5.24 7.55 2.19
CA TYR A 60 6.41 8.26 1.73
C TYR A 60 7.35 8.66 2.88
N TYR A 61 7.08 8.18 4.10
CA TYR A 61 8.02 8.28 5.22
C TYR A 61 9.31 7.50 4.91
N ASP A 62 10.45 8.08 5.27
CA ASP A 62 11.66 7.27 5.41
C ASP A 62 11.50 6.28 6.58
N GLU A 63 12.39 5.29 6.65
CA GLU A 63 12.28 4.25 7.67
C GLU A 63 12.39 4.82 9.10
N ASN A 64 13.25 5.82 9.32
CA ASN A 64 13.43 6.42 10.63
C ASN A 64 12.21 7.27 11.03
N GLU A 65 11.64 8.04 10.10
CA GLU A 65 10.39 8.77 10.29
C GLU A 65 9.25 7.81 10.62
N PHE A 66 9.14 6.71 9.87
CA PHE A 66 8.12 5.70 10.11
C PHE A 66 8.21 5.14 11.54
N TRP A 67 9.39 4.70 11.97
CA TRP A 67 9.57 4.13 13.31
C TRP A 67 9.57 5.14 14.46
N LYS A 68 9.57 6.46 14.17
CA LYS A 68 9.23 7.48 15.18
C LYS A 68 7.73 7.52 15.48
N LEU A 69 6.89 7.12 14.51
CA LEU A 69 5.44 7.15 14.63
C LEU A 69 4.85 5.85 15.17
N TYR A 70 5.54 4.72 14.96
CA TYR A 70 5.09 3.39 15.37
C TYR A 70 6.08 2.76 16.36
N ASP A 71 5.57 2.00 17.32
CA ASP A 71 6.42 1.30 18.30
C ASP A 71 7.16 0.12 17.64
N ARG A 72 8.41 0.38 17.27
CA ARG A 72 9.30 -0.62 16.67
C ARG A 72 9.62 -1.77 17.63
N SER A 73 9.81 -1.49 18.92
CA SER A 73 10.20 -2.51 19.89
C SER A 73 9.08 -3.53 20.10
N TRP A 74 7.84 -3.05 20.24
CA TRP A 74 6.66 -3.90 20.30
C TRP A 74 6.49 -4.72 19.01
N TYR A 75 6.68 -4.08 17.86
CA TYR A 75 6.60 -4.75 16.55
C TYR A 75 7.65 -5.86 16.38
N ASP A 76 8.91 -5.58 16.72
CA ASP A 76 10.03 -6.52 16.59
C ASP A 76 9.85 -7.73 17.53
N ALA A 77 9.41 -7.51 18.77
CA ALA A 77 9.07 -8.58 19.71
C ALA A 77 7.94 -9.49 19.19
N LEU A 78 6.95 -8.92 18.50
CA LEU A 78 5.87 -9.67 17.86
C LEU A 78 6.40 -10.53 16.71
N ARG A 79 7.31 -9.99 15.89
CA ARG A 79 7.93 -10.76 14.81
C ARG A 79 8.74 -11.93 15.33
N GLU A 80 9.53 -11.72 16.38
CA GLU A 80 10.31 -12.78 17.01
C GLU A 80 9.41 -13.89 17.55
N LYS A 81 8.37 -13.52 18.31
CA LYS A 81 7.40 -14.47 18.90
C LYS A 81 6.77 -15.40 17.87
N TYR A 82 6.54 -14.92 16.65
CA TYR A 82 5.90 -15.69 15.58
C TYR A 82 6.87 -16.09 14.46
N HIS A 83 8.18 -16.01 14.69
CA HIS A 83 9.23 -16.42 13.73
C HIS A 83 9.11 -15.75 12.35
N ALA A 84 8.76 -14.46 12.37
CA ALA A 84 8.57 -13.65 11.16
C ALA A 84 9.80 -12.81 10.80
N ASP A 85 10.92 -13.00 11.50
CA ASP A 85 12.18 -12.27 11.36
C ASP A 85 12.79 -12.35 9.94
N THR A 86 12.55 -13.45 9.23
CA THR A 86 12.98 -13.66 7.83
C THR A 86 12.11 -12.94 6.79
N LEU A 87 10.91 -12.47 7.16
CA LEU A 87 10.00 -11.80 6.23
C LEU A 87 10.33 -10.30 6.13
N PRO A 88 9.94 -9.61 5.05
CA PRO A 88 10.04 -8.15 4.99
C PRO A 88 9.32 -7.47 6.16
N THR A 89 9.76 -6.26 6.53
CA THR A 89 9.08 -5.47 7.56
C THR A 89 7.78 -4.87 7.01
N VAL A 90 6.95 -4.33 7.91
CA VAL A 90 5.73 -3.62 7.49
C VAL A 90 6.09 -2.36 6.69
N HIS A 91 7.17 -1.67 7.07
CA HIS A 91 7.68 -0.51 6.32
C HIS A 91 8.08 -0.92 4.90
N ASP A 92 8.81 -2.02 4.74
CA ASP A 92 9.19 -2.55 3.42
C ASP A 92 7.98 -2.84 2.52
N LYS A 93 6.87 -3.25 3.12
CA LYS A 93 5.65 -3.56 2.40
C LYS A 93 4.90 -2.31 1.94
N VAL A 94 4.91 -1.23 2.72
CA VAL A 94 4.09 -0.04 2.44
C VAL A 94 4.86 1.10 1.79
N LYS A 95 6.20 1.10 1.89
CA LYS A 95 7.03 2.15 1.33
C LYS A 95 6.93 2.18 -0.19
N VAL A 96 6.99 3.38 -0.74
CA VAL A 96 7.10 3.58 -2.18
C VAL A 96 8.57 3.80 -2.53
N ASP A 97 9.13 2.90 -3.33
CA ASP A 97 10.38 3.18 -4.03
C ASP A 97 10.11 4.17 -5.17
N VAL A 98 10.34 5.45 -4.88
CA VAL A 98 10.10 6.56 -5.81
C VAL A 98 11.03 6.45 -7.02
N GLU A 99 12.28 6.09 -6.81
CA GLU A 99 13.29 6.02 -7.87
C GLU A 99 13.07 4.82 -8.79
N ALA A 100 12.78 3.64 -8.23
CA ALA A 100 12.39 2.48 -9.03
C ALA A 100 11.14 2.79 -9.89
N ARG A 101 10.13 3.46 -9.32
CA ARG A 101 8.95 3.89 -10.09
C ARG A 101 9.28 4.90 -11.18
N LYS A 102 10.18 5.85 -10.93
CA LYS A 102 10.65 6.80 -11.96
C LYS A 102 11.34 6.04 -13.09
N GLU A 103 12.25 5.13 -12.77
CA GLU A 103 12.94 4.30 -13.77
C GLU A 103 11.99 3.47 -14.62
N GLU A 104 11.05 2.76 -13.99
CA GLU A 104 10.03 1.96 -14.68
C GLU A 104 9.21 2.82 -15.62
N ARG A 105 8.78 4.01 -15.17
CA ARG A 105 8.03 4.95 -16.00
C ARG A 105 8.86 5.41 -17.20
N GLN A 106 10.14 5.67 -17.02
CA GLN A 106 11.05 6.05 -18.11
C GLN A 106 11.25 4.89 -19.10
N LYS A 107 11.46 3.65 -18.60
CA LYS A 107 11.55 2.43 -19.41
C LYS A 107 10.27 2.21 -20.22
N TRP A 108 9.11 2.38 -19.60
CA TRP A 108 7.81 2.28 -20.27
C TRP A 108 7.63 3.35 -21.36
N LYS A 109 7.91 4.62 -21.07
CA LYS A 109 7.86 5.71 -22.06
C LYS A 109 8.77 5.47 -23.27
N ARG A 110 9.93 4.81 -23.06
CA ARG A 110 10.87 4.45 -24.13
C ARG A 110 10.41 3.22 -24.94
N SER A 111 9.53 2.39 -24.40
CA SER A 111 9.00 1.21 -25.08
C SER A 111 8.05 1.59 -26.21
N LEU A 112 8.21 0.99 -27.40
CA LEU A 112 7.26 1.15 -28.51
C LEU A 112 5.84 0.72 -28.15
N LYS A 113 5.67 -0.12 -27.12
CA LYS A 113 4.38 -0.55 -26.58
C LYS A 113 3.61 0.58 -25.87
N SER A 114 4.26 1.71 -25.57
CA SER A 114 3.59 2.87 -24.97
C SER A 114 2.86 3.76 -25.99
N LYS A 115 3.11 3.57 -27.30
CA LYS A 115 2.50 4.39 -28.36
C LYS A 115 1.22 3.76 -28.89
N PRO A 116 0.08 4.48 -28.92
CA PRO A 116 -1.08 4.03 -29.67
C PRO A 116 -0.79 4.11 -31.18
N PRO A 117 -1.33 3.19 -32.01
CA PRO A 117 -2.15 2.02 -31.66
C PRO A 117 -1.35 0.74 -31.36
N LEU A 118 -0.01 0.78 -31.46
CA LEU A 118 0.87 -0.40 -31.36
C LEU A 118 0.74 -1.16 -30.04
N GLY A 119 0.68 -0.44 -28.92
CA GLY A 119 0.49 -1.04 -27.60
C GLY A 119 -0.80 -1.82 -27.46
N GLY A 120 -1.91 -1.24 -27.96
CA GLY A 120 -3.23 -1.87 -27.95
C GLY A 120 -3.28 -3.14 -28.80
N LEU A 121 -2.75 -3.07 -30.02
CA LEU A 121 -2.66 -4.23 -30.93
C LEU A 121 -1.81 -5.36 -30.34
N TYR A 122 -0.65 -5.04 -29.75
CA TYR A 122 0.19 -6.03 -29.08
C TYR A 122 -0.53 -6.68 -27.89
N GLY A 123 -1.28 -5.90 -27.11
CA GLY A 123 -2.11 -6.40 -26.00
C GLY A 123 -3.16 -7.41 -26.47
N ILE A 124 -3.90 -7.09 -27.54
CA ILE A 124 -4.91 -7.99 -28.13
C ILE A 124 -4.26 -9.29 -28.61
N LEU A 125 -3.15 -9.21 -29.36
CA LEU A 125 -2.44 -10.40 -29.85
C LEU A 125 -1.97 -11.30 -28.71
N LYS A 126 -1.44 -10.73 -27.63
CA LYS A 126 -1.00 -11.51 -26.46
C LYS A 126 -2.15 -12.12 -25.69
N GLY A 127 -3.28 -11.43 -25.56
CA GLY A 127 -4.49 -12.00 -24.94
C GLY A 127 -5.09 -13.16 -25.75
N ILE A 128 -5.05 -13.08 -27.08
CA ILE A 128 -5.44 -14.21 -27.94
C ILE A 128 -4.45 -15.36 -27.80
N GLN A 129 -3.14 -15.07 -27.79
CA GLN A 129 -2.09 -16.08 -27.68
C GLN A 129 -2.12 -16.83 -26.34
N SER A 130 -2.43 -16.15 -25.23
CA SER A 130 -2.47 -16.78 -23.91
C SER A 130 -3.62 -17.79 -23.77
N LYS A 131 -4.70 -17.61 -24.54
CA LYS A 131 -5.93 -18.40 -24.45
C LYS A 131 -6.55 -18.38 -23.05
N ASP A 132 -6.27 -17.37 -22.23
CA ASP A 132 -6.80 -17.29 -20.86
C ASP A 132 -8.33 -17.22 -20.86
N TYR A 133 -8.92 -16.67 -21.92
CA TYR A 133 -10.36 -16.69 -22.15
C TYR A 133 -10.95 -18.10 -22.26
N MET A 134 -10.15 -19.16 -22.37
CA MET A 134 -10.58 -20.57 -22.40
C MET A 134 -10.49 -21.24 -21.02
N LEU A 135 -9.85 -20.63 -20.01
CA LEU A 135 -9.65 -21.23 -18.69
C LEU A 135 -10.98 -21.63 -18.02
N HIS A 136 -12.05 -20.86 -18.23
CA HIS A 136 -13.38 -21.16 -17.70
C HIS A 136 -14.01 -22.46 -18.26
N ARG A 137 -13.47 -23.00 -19.36
CA ARG A 137 -13.90 -24.27 -19.98
C ARG A 137 -13.18 -25.49 -19.39
N HIS A 138 -12.02 -25.28 -18.76
CA HIS A 138 -11.23 -26.32 -18.08
C HIS A 138 -11.36 -26.25 -16.57
N ALA A 139 -12.35 -25.53 -16.06
CA ALA A 139 -12.54 -25.37 -14.64
C ALA A 139 -13.05 -26.67 -14.01
N GLU A 140 -12.16 -27.41 -13.36
CA GLU A 140 -12.41 -28.73 -12.77
C GLU A 140 -13.58 -28.74 -11.75
N TRP A 141 -13.88 -27.58 -11.13
CA TRP A 141 -15.01 -27.46 -10.21
C TRP A 141 -16.38 -27.65 -10.88
N LYS A 142 -16.48 -27.53 -12.21
CA LYS A 142 -17.74 -27.76 -12.97
C LYS A 142 -18.00 -29.23 -13.29
N PHE A 143 -16.97 -30.05 -13.29
CA PHE A 143 -17.03 -31.48 -13.60
C PHE A 143 -16.55 -32.27 -12.38
N LYS A 144 -17.21 -32.06 -11.23
CA LYS A 144 -17.15 -33.07 -10.17
C LYS A 144 -18.02 -34.24 -10.66
N ASP A 145 -17.38 -35.35 -10.98
CA ASP A 145 -18.08 -36.63 -11.14
C ASP A 145 -18.99 -36.84 -9.92
N GLN A 146 -20.29 -37.01 -10.17
CA GLN A 146 -21.14 -37.60 -9.17
C GLN A 146 -20.67 -39.05 -9.00
N LYS A 147 -20.09 -39.30 -7.82
CA LYS A 147 -19.64 -40.59 -7.24
C LYS A 147 -20.04 -41.85 -8.00
#